data_AF-A0A3A6REF8-F1
#
_entry.id   AF-A0A3A6REF8-F1
#
_cell.length_a   1.000
_cell.length_b   1.000
_cell.length_c   1.000
_cell.angle_alpha   90.00
_cell.angle_beta   90.00
_cell.angle_gamma   90.00
#
_symmetry.space_group_name_H-M   'P 1'
#
loop_
_entity.id
_entity.type
_entity.pdbx_description
1 polymer ?
#
loop_
_entity_poly.entity_id
_entity_poly.type
_entity_poly.pdbx_seq_one_letter_code
_entity_poly.pdbx_strand_id
1 'polypeptide(L)'
;MSLDWQGAWLAVIHHPLFGIAITLGAYQVVLAGYEKTRWVFLQPVLVSMLVVIGVLVSCGLDYAEYRKSTEILSILLGPATVALAVPLYLNLRRIRQLFWPVLTTLVIGGVFATALCVGLGSVLGADHMILMTMAPKSVTSPIAMLVAEQIGGVAALAAVFVLITGVIGGIFGPGLLTLAGVQSPEARGMALGLTAHAVGTSAALQEGEECGAFAALAMSLMGVATALFLPLAVSLVA
;
A
#
# COMPACT_ATOMS: atom_id res chain seq x y z
N MET A 1 26.89 14.05 -40.91
CA MET A 1 26.77 13.53 -39.53
C MET A 1 25.43 12.82 -39.45
N SER A 2 25.41 11.50 -39.65
CA SER A 2 24.20 10.72 -39.42
C SER A 2 23.98 10.66 -37.92
N LEU A 3 22.88 11.23 -37.43
CA LEU A 3 22.48 11.10 -36.03
C LEU A 3 22.28 9.61 -35.74
N ASP A 4 23.11 9.06 -34.85
CA ASP A 4 22.99 7.69 -34.38
C ASP A 4 21.81 7.61 -33.41
N TRP A 5 20.61 7.50 -33.98
CA TRP A 5 19.37 7.42 -33.22
C TRP A 5 19.29 6.17 -32.35
N GLN A 6 19.99 5.09 -32.73
CA GLN A 6 20.04 3.86 -31.94
C GLN A 6 20.92 4.07 -30.70
N GLY A 7 22.10 4.68 -30.87
CA GLY A 7 22.96 5.06 -29.75
C GLY A 7 22.30 6.06 -28.80
N ALA A 8 21.57 7.05 -29.34
CA ALA A 8 20.82 8.01 -28.53
C ALA A 8 19.68 7.35 -27.74
N TRP A 9 18.94 6.41 -28.37
CA TRP A 9 17.87 5.67 -27.70
C TRP A 9 18.42 4.78 -26.56
N LEU A 10 19.48 4.03 -26.83
CA LEU A 10 20.16 3.20 -25.82
C LEU A 10 20.69 4.04 -24.66
N ALA A 11 21.26 5.20 -24.94
CA ALA A 11 21.75 6.12 -23.92
C ALA A 11 20.60 6.64 -23.01
N VAL A 12 19.40 6.81 -23.54
CA VAL A 12 18.23 7.25 -22.77
C VAL A 12 17.66 6.12 -21.92
N ILE A 13 17.46 4.92 -22.47
CA ILE A 13 16.83 3.82 -21.72
C ILE A 13 17.69 3.32 -20.55
N HIS A 14 19.02 3.35 -20.72
CA HIS A 14 19.99 2.95 -19.68
C HIS A 14 20.42 4.12 -18.79
N HIS A 15 19.81 5.31 -18.96
CA HIS A 15 20.14 6.47 -18.14
C HIS A 15 19.65 6.25 -16.70
N PRO A 16 20.44 6.62 -15.66
CA PRO A 16 20.05 6.43 -14.26
C PRO A 16 18.72 7.08 -13.86
N LEU A 17 18.29 8.12 -14.57
CA LEU A 17 17.03 8.83 -14.31
C LEU A 17 15.83 8.27 -15.09
N PHE A 18 16.04 7.34 -16.02
CA PHE A 18 14.98 6.81 -16.87
C PHE A 18 13.87 6.16 -16.06
N GLY A 19 14.21 5.27 -15.13
CA GLY A 19 13.25 4.61 -14.25
C GLY A 19 12.43 5.59 -13.41
N ILE A 20 13.05 6.63 -12.86
CA ILE A 20 12.35 7.68 -12.10
C ILE A 20 11.38 8.44 -13.00
N ALA A 21 11.83 8.83 -14.19
CA ALA A 21 11.04 9.59 -15.15
C ALA A 21 9.80 8.81 -15.62
N ILE A 22 9.95 7.53 -15.96
CA ILE A 22 8.81 6.70 -16.38
C ILE A 22 7.84 6.45 -15.21
N THR A 23 8.34 6.23 -14.00
CA THR A 23 7.50 5.96 -12.83
C THR A 23 6.68 7.19 -12.44
N LEU A 24 7.31 8.36 -12.36
CA LEU A 24 6.61 9.62 -12.08
C LEU A 24 5.70 10.02 -13.25
N GLY A 25 6.18 9.90 -14.49
CA GLY A 25 5.41 10.24 -15.69
C GLY A 25 4.16 9.40 -15.84
N ALA A 26 4.28 8.08 -15.70
CA ALA A 26 3.14 7.16 -15.73
C ALA A 26 2.14 7.50 -14.62
N TYR A 27 2.62 7.70 -13.38
CA TYR A 27 1.77 8.06 -12.26
C TYR A 27 0.99 9.35 -12.49
N GLN A 28 1.64 10.42 -12.95
CA GLN A 28 0.99 11.71 -13.19
C GLN A 28 -0.03 11.64 -14.33
N VAL A 29 0.27 10.92 -15.42
CA VAL A 29 -0.66 10.77 -16.55
C VAL A 29 -1.91 10.00 -16.12
N VAL A 30 -1.74 8.89 -15.41
CA VAL A 30 -2.85 8.09 -14.92
C VAL A 30 -3.64 8.86 -13.86
N LEU A 31 -2.97 9.54 -12.93
CA LEU A 31 -3.62 10.37 -11.91
C LEU A 31 -4.46 11.48 -12.54
N ALA A 32 -3.94 12.20 -13.54
CA ALA A 32 -4.70 13.22 -14.25
C ALA A 32 -5.93 12.65 -14.98
N GLY A 33 -5.84 11.43 -15.51
CA GLY A 33 -6.99 10.71 -16.05
C GLY A 33 -8.00 10.31 -14.97
N TYR A 34 -7.51 9.84 -13.83
CA TYR A 34 -8.32 9.45 -12.68
C TYR A 34 -9.07 10.63 -12.09
N GLU A 35 -8.44 11.79 -11.91
CA GLU A 35 -9.10 12.98 -11.37
C GLU A 35 -10.23 13.50 -12.26
N LYS A 36 -10.09 13.39 -13.58
CA LYS A 36 -11.12 13.78 -14.55
C LYS A 36 -12.30 12.83 -14.61
N THR A 37 -12.05 11.53 -14.51
CA THR A 37 -13.08 10.49 -14.71
C THR A 37 -13.66 9.96 -13.41
N ARG A 38 -12.88 10.04 -12.32
CA ARG A 38 -13.09 9.35 -11.03
C ARG A 38 -13.47 7.88 -11.18
N TRP A 39 -13.00 7.25 -12.25
CA TRP A 39 -13.38 5.89 -12.56
C TRP A 39 -12.62 4.91 -11.66
N VAL A 40 -13.36 4.06 -10.95
CA VAL A 40 -12.84 3.17 -9.90
C VAL A 40 -11.75 2.21 -10.41
N PHE A 41 -11.82 1.78 -11.67
CA PHE A 41 -10.80 0.93 -12.30
C PHE A 41 -9.54 1.69 -12.74
N LEU A 42 -9.62 3.01 -12.88
CA LEU A 42 -8.48 3.86 -13.26
C LEU A 42 -7.63 4.22 -12.03
N GLN A 43 -7.49 3.27 -11.11
CA GLN A 43 -6.81 3.51 -9.85
C GLN A 43 -5.32 3.84 -10.11
N PRO A 44 -4.83 5.02 -9.70
CA PRO A 44 -3.54 5.53 -10.14
C PRO A 44 -2.38 4.57 -9.94
N VAL A 45 -2.31 3.93 -8.78
CA VAL A 45 -1.20 3.02 -8.44
C VAL A 45 -1.18 1.78 -9.34
N LEU A 46 -2.34 1.14 -9.55
CA LEU A 46 -2.42 -0.10 -10.33
C LEU A 46 -2.10 0.14 -11.80
N VAL A 47 -2.76 1.13 -12.41
CA VAL A 47 -2.61 1.39 -13.85
C VAL A 47 -1.20 1.90 -14.15
N SER A 48 -0.61 2.73 -13.28
CA SER A 48 0.76 3.19 -13.46
C SER A 48 1.77 2.05 -13.37
N MET A 49 1.58 1.10 -12.45
CA MET A 49 2.41 -0.09 -12.37
C MET A 49 2.34 -0.91 -13.67
N LEU A 50 1.15 -1.13 -14.22
CA LEU A 50 0.97 -1.85 -15.49
C LEU A 50 1.64 -1.11 -16.66
N VAL A 51 1.54 0.22 -16.71
CA VAL A 51 2.21 1.05 -17.72
C VAL A 51 3.73 0.92 -17.60
N VAL A 52 4.30 1.04 -16.39
CA VAL A 52 5.74 0.91 -16.16
C VAL A 52 6.22 -0.49 -16.55
N ILE A 53 5.51 -1.55 -16.16
CA ILE A 53 5.85 -2.93 -16.56
C ILE A 53 5.86 -3.06 -18.08
N GLY A 54 4.85 -2.52 -18.77
CA GLY A 54 4.80 -2.52 -20.24
C GLY A 54 5.99 -1.81 -20.89
N VAL A 55 6.39 -0.65 -20.34
CA VAL A 55 7.57 0.09 -20.80
C VAL A 55 8.85 -0.71 -20.57
N LEU A 56 9.06 -1.29 -19.38
CA LEU A 56 10.25 -2.09 -19.09
C LEU A 56 10.37 -3.30 -20.01
N VAL A 57 9.27 -4.05 -20.20
CA VAL A 57 9.25 -5.23 -21.08
C VAL A 57 9.49 -4.85 -22.54
N SER A 58 8.90 -3.75 -23.03
CA SER A 58 9.11 -3.27 -24.40
C SER A 58 10.51 -2.71 -24.65
N CYS A 59 11.15 -2.12 -23.64
CA CYS A 59 12.53 -1.64 -23.70
C CYS A 59 13.58 -2.74 -23.42
N GLY A 60 13.16 -3.93 -22.98
CA GLY A 60 14.05 -5.02 -22.60
C GLY A 60 14.89 -4.74 -21.35
N LEU A 61 14.41 -3.84 -20.47
CA LEU A 61 15.09 -3.48 -19.22
C LEU A 61 14.79 -4.51 -18.13
N ASP A 62 15.83 -4.97 -17.44
CA ASP A 62 15.64 -5.88 -16.32
C ASP A 62 15.16 -5.15 -15.05
N TYR A 63 14.61 -5.90 -14.10
CA TYR A 63 14.13 -5.34 -12.84
C TYR A 63 15.25 -4.78 -11.96
N ALA A 64 16.45 -5.36 -11.98
CA ALA A 64 17.57 -4.91 -11.17
C ALA A 64 18.08 -3.53 -11.61
N GLU A 65 18.13 -3.29 -12.92
CA GLU A 65 18.44 -2.01 -13.55
C GLU A 65 17.35 -0.98 -13.22
N TYR A 66 16.07 -1.34 -13.38
CA TYR A 66 14.97 -0.46 -12.97
C TYR A 66 15.05 -0.12 -11.46
N ARG A 67 15.28 -1.12 -10.59
CA ARG A 67 15.42 -0.92 -9.14
C ARG A 67 16.58 0.00 -8.80
N LYS A 68 17.71 -0.14 -9.49
CA LYS A 68 18.88 0.73 -9.33
C LYS A 68 18.57 2.17 -9.75
N SER A 69 17.92 2.35 -10.90
CA SER A 69 17.52 3.68 -11.38
C SER A 69 16.49 4.36 -10.45
N THR A 70 15.67 3.59 -9.73
CA THR A 70 14.63 4.10 -8.80
C THR A 70 15.04 4.09 -7.33
N GLU A 71 16.33 3.90 -7.02
CA GLU A 71 16.84 3.85 -5.65
C GLU A 71 16.50 5.12 -4.84
N ILE A 72 16.54 6.29 -5.47
CA ILE A 72 16.15 7.57 -4.84
C ILE A 72 14.71 7.52 -4.33
N LEU A 73 13.77 6.93 -5.09
CA LEU A 73 12.38 6.78 -4.66
C LEU A 73 12.27 5.83 -3.46
N SER A 74 13.13 4.79 -3.42
CA SER A 74 13.20 3.86 -2.30
C SER A 74 13.71 4.54 -1.02
N ILE A 75 14.71 5.43 -1.14
CA ILE A 75 15.21 6.23 0.00
C ILE A 75 14.11 7.14 0.57
N LEU A 76 13.28 7.73 -0.31
CA LEU A 76 12.16 8.59 0.10
C LEU A 76 11.06 7.84 0.87
N LEU A 77 11.04 6.50 0.84
CA LEU A 77 10.10 5.71 1.64
C LEU A 77 10.31 5.90 3.15
N GLY A 78 11.55 6.14 3.59
CA GLY A 78 11.86 6.42 5.00
C GLY A 78 11.15 7.68 5.51
N PRO A 79 11.43 8.86 4.93
CA PRO A 79 10.71 10.10 5.25
C PRO A 79 9.20 9.98 5.09
N ALA A 80 8.70 9.30 4.04
CA ALA A 80 7.28 9.06 3.85
C ALA A 80 6.66 8.25 5.00
N THR A 81 7.39 7.25 5.52
CA THR A 81 6.96 6.44 6.67
C THR A 81 6.91 7.29 7.95
N VAL A 82 7.90 8.17 8.16
CA VAL A 82 7.88 9.11 9.30
C VAL A 82 6.73 10.12 9.17
N ALA A 83 6.43 10.58 7.96
CA ALA A 83 5.33 11.49 7.69
C ALA A 83 3.95 10.91 8.03
N LEU A 84 3.81 9.58 8.14
CA LEU A 84 2.58 8.95 8.68
C LEU A 84 2.31 9.33 10.14
N ALA A 85 3.29 9.86 10.88
CA ALA A 85 3.04 10.45 12.20
C ALA A 85 2.18 11.72 12.12
N VAL A 86 2.16 12.43 10.98
CA VAL A 86 1.37 13.66 10.78
C VAL A 86 -0.14 13.41 10.93
N PRO A 87 -0.79 12.48 10.17
CA PRO A 87 -2.21 12.20 10.35
C PRO A 87 -2.54 11.69 11.75
N LEU A 88 -1.64 10.94 12.39
CA LEU A 88 -1.81 10.51 13.79
C LEU A 88 -1.84 11.72 14.74
N TYR A 89 -0.89 12.65 14.59
CA TYR A 89 -0.78 13.87 15.38
C TYR A 89 -2.00 14.79 15.19
N LEU A 90 -2.39 15.03 13.94
CA LEU A 90 -3.53 15.89 13.60
C LEU A 90 -4.85 15.36 14.18
N ASN A 91 -4.99 14.05 14.31
CA ASN A 91 -6.20 13.40 14.83
C ASN A 91 -6.10 12.99 16.31
N LEU A 92 -5.04 13.37 17.05
CA LEU A 92 -4.83 13.00 18.47
C LEU A 92 -6.03 13.33 19.38
N ARG A 93 -6.66 14.49 19.16
CA ARG A 93 -7.84 14.89 19.95
C ARG A 93 -9.00 13.91 19.78
N ARG A 94 -9.22 13.46 18.54
CA ARG A 94 -10.27 12.51 18.18
C ARG A 94 -9.96 11.11 18.73
N ILE A 95 -8.69 10.68 18.63
CA ILE A 95 -8.19 9.44 19.28
C ILE A 95 -8.51 9.45 20.77
N ARG A 96 -8.24 10.57 21.47
CA ARG A 96 -8.48 10.65 22.91
C ARG A 96 -9.98 10.59 23.26
N GLN A 97 -10.84 11.17 22.44
CA GLN A 97 -12.29 11.15 22.63
C GLN A 97 -12.90 9.76 22.37
N LEU A 98 -12.38 9.04 21.38
CA LEU A 98 -12.86 7.73 20.96
C LEU A 98 -11.85 6.62 21.21
N PHE A 99 -11.08 6.74 22.29
CA PHE A 99 -9.93 5.87 22.56
C PHE A 99 -10.31 4.40 22.59
N TRP A 100 -11.36 4.06 23.35
CA TRP A 100 -11.82 2.69 23.48
C TRP A 100 -12.33 2.11 22.15
N PRO A 101 -13.27 2.75 21.42
CA PRO A 101 -13.70 2.28 20.10
C PRO A 101 -12.55 2.10 19.10
N VAL A 102 -11.62 3.06 19.04
CA VAL A 102 -10.48 3.00 18.12
C VAL A 102 -9.55 1.84 18.48
N LEU A 103 -9.20 1.69 19.76
CA LEU A 103 -8.31 0.65 20.23
C LEU A 103 -8.89 -0.74 20.03
N THR A 104 -10.16 -0.96 20.39
CA THR A 104 -10.81 -2.27 20.21
C THR A 104 -10.94 -2.63 18.74
N THR A 105 -11.31 -1.68 17.89
CA THR A 105 -11.41 -1.89 16.44
C THR A 105 -10.04 -2.22 15.83
N LEU A 106 -8.99 -1.50 16.24
CA LEU A 106 -7.62 -1.75 15.80
C LEU A 106 -7.15 -3.15 16.19
N VAL A 107 -7.28 -3.51 17.47
CA VAL A 107 -6.78 -4.80 17.98
C VAL A 107 -7.57 -5.94 17.38
N ILE A 108 -8.91 -5.91 17.47
CA ILE A 108 -9.75 -7.00 16.97
C ILE A 108 -9.66 -7.08 15.44
N GLY A 109 -9.84 -5.96 14.74
CA GLY A 109 -9.82 -5.92 13.28
C GLY A 109 -8.46 -6.23 12.69
N GLY A 110 -7.38 -5.69 13.26
CA GLY A 110 -6.01 -5.92 12.80
C GLY A 110 -5.54 -7.36 13.02
N VAL A 111 -5.79 -7.91 14.21
CA VAL A 111 -5.49 -9.32 14.51
C VAL A 111 -6.33 -10.23 13.63
N PHE A 112 -7.64 -9.97 13.52
CA PHE A 112 -8.53 -10.78 12.68
C PHE A 112 -8.11 -10.76 11.21
N ALA A 113 -7.80 -9.60 10.65
CA ALA A 113 -7.36 -9.49 9.25
C ALA A 113 -6.06 -10.25 8.97
N THR A 114 -5.11 -10.20 9.91
CA THR A 114 -3.82 -10.89 9.80
C THR A 114 -3.98 -12.40 9.99
N ALA A 115 -4.66 -12.82 11.06
CA ALA A 115 -4.89 -14.21 11.39
C ALA A 115 -5.73 -14.92 10.33
N LEU A 116 -6.78 -14.27 9.82
CA LEU A 116 -7.59 -14.81 8.74
C LEU A 116 -6.75 -15.00 7.46
N CYS A 117 -5.90 -14.04 7.13
CA CYS A 117 -5.01 -14.14 5.97
C CYS A 117 -4.05 -15.32 6.08
N VAL A 118 -3.32 -15.42 7.20
CA VAL A 118 -2.36 -16.50 7.44
C VAL A 118 -3.07 -17.85 7.55
N GLY A 119 -4.22 -17.90 8.23
CA GLY A 119 -5.03 -19.11 8.38
C GLY A 119 -5.55 -19.63 7.06
N LEU A 120 -6.16 -18.77 6.22
CA LEU A 120 -6.62 -19.15 4.89
C LEU A 120 -5.46 -19.58 3.99
N GLY A 121 -4.34 -18.84 4.02
CA GLY A 121 -3.14 -19.22 3.26
C GLY A 121 -2.63 -20.61 3.65
N SER A 122 -2.59 -20.91 4.96
CA SER A 122 -2.16 -22.21 5.48
C SER A 122 -3.09 -23.34 5.04
N VAL A 123 -4.41 -23.14 5.13
CA VAL A 123 -5.41 -24.12 4.66
C VAL A 123 -5.32 -24.37 3.16
N LEU A 124 -4.97 -23.34 2.37
CA LEU A 124 -4.75 -23.45 0.93
C LEU A 124 -3.38 -24.03 0.56
N GLY A 125 -2.53 -24.35 1.54
CA GLY A 125 -1.21 -24.97 1.32
C GLY A 125 -0.09 -23.99 0.93
N ALA A 126 -0.22 -22.70 1.30
CA ALA A 126 0.86 -21.74 1.10
C ALA A 126 2.06 -22.06 2.02
N ASP A 127 3.26 -22.04 1.46
CA ASP A 127 4.50 -22.25 2.21
C ASP A 127 4.74 -21.11 3.21
N HIS A 128 5.50 -21.39 4.27
CA HIS A 128 5.81 -20.48 5.37
C HIS A 128 6.36 -19.14 4.88
N MET A 129 7.27 -19.14 3.90
CA MET A 129 7.82 -17.91 3.31
C MET A 129 6.71 -17.02 2.73
N ILE A 130 5.72 -17.60 2.04
CA ILE A 130 4.59 -16.85 1.47
C ILE A 130 3.66 -16.35 2.59
N LEU A 131 3.40 -17.17 3.61
CA LEU A 131 2.61 -16.75 4.77
C LEU A 131 3.23 -15.54 5.49
N MET A 132 4.53 -15.58 5.73
CA MET A 132 5.30 -14.48 6.33
C MET A 132 5.30 -13.23 5.44
N THR A 133 5.35 -13.43 4.13
CA THR A 133 5.25 -12.35 3.14
C THR A 133 3.86 -11.68 3.15
N MET A 134 2.79 -12.46 3.33
CA MET A 134 1.40 -11.98 3.31
C MET A 134 0.95 -11.40 4.65
N ALA A 135 1.55 -11.80 5.77
CA ALA A 135 1.14 -11.38 7.10
C ALA A 135 1.02 -9.84 7.27
N PRO A 136 1.97 -9.02 6.80
CA PRO A 136 1.84 -7.57 6.91
C PRO A 136 1.09 -6.90 5.73
N LYS A 137 0.30 -7.63 4.93
CA LYS A 137 -0.35 -7.08 3.72
C LYS A 137 -1.30 -5.88 3.96
N SER A 138 -1.75 -5.69 5.20
CA SER A 138 -2.75 -4.67 5.55
C SER A 138 -2.13 -3.33 5.98
N VAL A 139 -0.80 -3.20 5.94
CA VAL A 139 -0.11 -1.91 6.15
C VAL A 139 0.43 -1.35 4.84
N THR A 140 1.02 -0.16 4.89
CA THR A 140 1.61 0.48 3.71
C THR A 140 2.87 -0.27 3.24
N SER A 141 3.16 -0.20 1.95
CA SER A 141 4.25 -0.98 1.33
C SER A 141 5.60 -0.82 2.04
N PRO A 142 6.04 0.38 2.46
CA PRO A 142 7.33 0.51 3.16
C PRO A 142 7.39 -0.31 4.45
N ILE A 143 6.33 -0.27 5.26
CA ILE A 143 6.26 -0.99 6.52
C ILE A 143 6.16 -2.49 6.24
N ALA A 144 5.30 -2.90 5.30
CA ALA A 144 5.09 -4.30 4.98
C ALA A 144 6.35 -4.98 4.44
N MET A 145 7.08 -4.29 3.57
CA MET A 145 8.35 -4.78 3.00
C MET A 145 9.39 -5.03 4.10
N LEU A 146 9.57 -4.07 5.00
CA LEU A 146 10.52 -4.17 6.11
C LEU A 146 10.13 -5.28 7.09
N VAL A 147 8.85 -5.34 7.48
CA VAL A 147 8.35 -6.35 8.41
C VAL A 147 8.45 -7.74 7.79
N ALA A 148 8.04 -7.92 6.54
CA ALA A 148 8.12 -9.20 5.84
C ALA A 148 9.55 -9.73 5.80
N GLU A 149 10.53 -8.89 5.45
CA GLU A 149 11.95 -9.29 5.42
C GLU A 149 12.46 -9.70 6.81
N GLN A 150 12.04 -8.99 7.87
CA GLN A 150 12.40 -9.34 9.25
C GLN A 150 11.83 -10.68 9.73
N ILE A 151 10.65 -11.06 9.23
CA ILE A 151 9.97 -12.32 9.63
C ILE A 151 10.18 -13.47 8.63
N GLY A 152 11.15 -13.35 7.72
CA GLY A 152 11.51 -14.43 6.78
C GLY A 152 10.67 -14.51 5.49
N GLY A 153 9.93 -13.45 5.17
CA GLY A 153 9.21 -13.26 3.91
C GLY A 153 10.04 -12.50 2.85
N VAL A 154 9.40 -12.20 1.72
CA VAL A 154 10.02 -11.53 0.56
C VAL A 154 9.45 -10.12 0.38
N ALA A 155 10.27 -9.10 0.61
CA ALA A 155 9.85 -7.69 0.52
C ALA A 155 9.13 -7.34 -0.80
N ALA A 156 9.67 -7.77 -1.95
CA ALA A 156 9.07 -7.49 -3.25
C ALA A 156 7.63 -8.05 -3.38
N LEU A 157 7.39 -9.26 -2.87
CA LEU A 157 6.06 -9.88 -2.89
C LEU A 157 5.13 -9.24 -1.84
N ALA A 158 5.65 -8.82 -0.69
CA ALA A 158 4.87 -8.09 0.30
C ALA A 158 4.29 -6.80 -0.29
N ALA A 159 5.08 -6.04 -1.06
CA ALA A 159 4.61 -4.86 -1.78
C ALA A 159 3.45 -5.18 -2.76
N VAL A 160 3.54 -6.33 -3.45
CA VAL A 160 2.48 -6.79 -4.36
C VAL A 160 1.21 -7.15 -3.59
N PHE A 161 1.30 -7.90 -2.48
CA PHE A 161 0.13 -8.24 -1.68
C PHE A 161 -0.54 -7.03 -1.04
N VAL A 162 0.25 -6.06 -0.57
CA VAL A 162 -0.25 -4.76 -0.09
C VAL A 162 -1.01 -4.05 -1.19
N LEU A 163 -0.45 -3.98 -2.41
CA LEU A 163 -1.10 -3.34 -3.54
C LEU A 163 -2.45 -4.01 -3.87
N ILE A 164 -2.45 -5.34 -4.04
CA ILE A 164 -3.66 -6.11 -4.35
C ILE A 164 -4.72 -5.88 -3.28
N THR A 165 -4.34 -5.99 -2.00
CA THR A 165 -5.25 -5.78 -0.86
C THR A 165 -5.81 -4.36 -0.87
N GLY A 166 -4.95 -3.37 -1.08
CA GLY A 166 -5.35 -1.96 -1.11
C GLY A 166 -6.32 -1.66 -2.23
N VAL A 167 -6.00 -2.08 -3.46
CA VAL A 167 -6.85 -1.90 -4.66
C VAL A 167 -8.21 -2.58 -4.44
N ILE A 168 -8.23 -3.87 -4.11
CA ILE A 168 -9.49 -4.59 -3.92
C ILE A 168 -10.31 -3.94 -2.81
N GLY A 169 -9.68 -3.59 -1.69
CA GLY A 169 -10.37 -2.94 -0.56
C GLY A 169 -10.86 -1.53 -0.88
N GLY A 170 -10.13 -0.73 -1.67
CA GLY A 170 -10.57 0.60 -2.09
C GLY A 170 -11.73 0.56 -3.09
N ILE A 171 -11.73 -0.42 -3.99
CA ILE A 171 -12.78 -0.61 -5.01
C ILE A 171 -14.06 -1.17 -4.37
N PHE A 172 -13.95 -2.24 -3.59
CA PHE A 172 -15.11 -2.99 -3.10
C PHE A 172 -15.52 -2.61 -1.67
N GLY A 173 -14.59 -2.09 -0.85
CA GLY A 173 -14.82 -1.80 0.57
C GLY A 173 -16.01 -0.87 0.83
N PRO A 174 -16.09 0.32 0.19
CA PRO A 174 -17.24 1.22 0.30
C PRO A 174 -18.59 0.53 0.06
N GLY A 175 -18.68 -0.26 -1.01
CA GLY A 175 -19.88 -1.00 -1.37
C GLY A 175 -20.23 -2.10 -0.36
N LEU A 176 -19.24 -2.85 0.10
CA LEU A 176 -19.41 -3.90 1.12
C LEU A 176 -19.89 -3.31 2.46
N LEU A 177 -19.35 -2.15 2.87
CA LEU A 177 -19.78 -1.47 4.08
C LEU A 177 -21.22 -0.96 3.99
N THR A 178 -21.62 -0.47 2.82
CA THR A 178 -23.01 -0.08 2.55
C THR A 178 -23.94 -1.29 2.59
N LEU A 179 -23.55 -2.42 1.98
CA LEU A 179 -24.32 -3.66 2.00
C LEU A 179 -24.47 -4.22 3.43
N ALA A 180 -23.43 -4.09 4.26
CA ALA A 180 -23.44 -4.47 5.66
C ALA A 180 -24.21 -3.47 6.57
N GLY A 181 -24.74 -2.38 6.01
CA GLY A 181 -25.52 -1.39 6.77
C GLY A 181 -24.68 -0.47 7.67
N VAL A 182 -23.38 -0.33 7.42
CA VAL A 182 -22.49 0.53 8.23
C VAL A 182 -22.68 1.99 7.83
N GLN A 183 -23.27 2.79 8.71
CA GLN A 183 -23.59 4.20 8.45
C GLN A 183 -22.62 5.20 9.11
N SER A 184 -21.95 4.82 10.21
CA SER A 184 -21.04 5.73 10.91
C SER A 184 -19.80 6.02 10.05
N PRO A 185 -19.48 7.30 9.78
CA PRO A 185 -18.29 7.68 9.02
C PRO A 185 -17.01 7.25 9.74
N GLU A 186 -16.99 7.25 11.07
CA GLU A 186 -15.85 6.79 11.86
C GLU A 186 -15.60 5.29 11.67
N ALA A 187 -16.67 4.48 11.71
CA ALA A 187 -16.58 3.03 11.52
C ALA A 187 -16.15 2.68 10.09
N ARG A 188 -16.71 3.37 9.08
CA ARG A 188 -16.32 3.18 7.67
C ARG A 188 -14.87 3.56 7.45
N GLY A 189 -14.46 4.72 7.97
CA GLY A 189 -13.08 5.19 7.90
C GLY A 189 -12.11 4.20 8.54
N MET A 190 -12.40 3.78 9.78
CA MET A 190 -11.60 2.78 10.48
C MET A 190 -11.47 1.48 9.67
N ALA A 191 -12.57 0.93 9.16
CA ALA A 191 -12.55 -0.31 8.39
C ALA A 191 -11.70 -0.19 7.10
N LEU A 192 -11.90 0.88 6.32
CA LEU A 192 -11.16 1.12 5.08
C LEU A 192 -9.66 1.36 5.34
N GLY A 193 -9.32 2.15 6.36
CA GLY A 193 -7.93 2.42 6.73
C GLY A 193 -7.19 1.19 7.27
N LEU A 194 -7.84 0.36 8.08
CA LEU A 194 -7.25 -0.87 8.64
C LEU A 194 -7.03 -1.95 7.57
N THR A 195 -7.92 -2.05 6.59
CA THR A 195 -7.92 -3.18 5.64
C THR A 195 -7.31 -2.84 4.29
N ALA A 196 -7.39 -1.58 3.86
CA ALA A 196 -6.99 -1.13 2.53
C ALA A 196 -6.04 0.09 2.53
N HIS A 197 -5.54 0.48 3.72
CA HIS A 197 -4.44 1.43 3.93
C HIS A 197 -4.58 2.76 3.15
N ALA A 198 -3.57 3.18 2.39
CA ALA A 198 -3.56 4.47 1.70
C ALA A 198 -4.60 4.53 0.58
N VAL A 199 -4.82 3.40 -0.12
CA VAL A 199 -5.84 3.31 -1.17
C VAL A 199 -7.24 3.39 -0.56
N GLY A 200 -7.49 2.64 0.50
CA GLY A 200 -8.75 2.67 1.25
C GLY A 200 -9.02 4.05 1.84
N THR A 201 -7.99 4.72 2.34
CA THR A 201 -8.07 6.10 2.82
C THR A 201 -8.46 7.07 1.70
N SER A 202 -7.91 6.89 0.49
CA SER A 202 -8.31 7.70 -0.67
C SER A 202 -9.77 7.48 -1.06
N ALA A 203 -10.28 6.23 -0.98
CA ALA A 203 -11.69 5.94 -1.19
C ALA A 203 -12.57 6.52 -0.07
N ALA A 204 -12.15 6.41 1.19
CA ALA A 204 -12.84 6.97 2.35
C ALA A 204 -12.98 8.49 2.28
N LEU A 205 -11.94 9.20 1.81
CA LEU A 205 -11.98 10.65 1.58
C LEU A 205 -13.06 11.06 0.57
N GLN A 206 -13.43 10.17 -0.36
CA GLN A 206 -14.50 10.43 -1.32
C GLN A 206 -15.90 10.28 -0.69
N GLU A 207 -16.03 9.50 0.40
CA GLU A 207 -17.27 9.40 1.17
C GLU A 207 -17.46 10.58 2.13
N GLY A 208 -16.37 11.19 2.59
CA GLY A 208 -16.40 12.42 3.39
C GLY A 208 -15.09 12.67 4.13
N GLU A 209 -14.87 13.93 4.51
CA GLU A 209 -13.66 14.35 5.22
C GLU A 209 -13.46 13.59 6.54
N GLU A 210 -14.56 13.36 7.27
CA GLU A 210 -14.53 12.62 8.54
C GLU A 210 -14.16 11.14 8.33
N CYS A 211 -14.76 10.48 7.33
CA CYS A 211 -14.42 9.10 6.97
C CYS A 211 -12.93 8.98 6.59
N GLY A 212 -12.44 9.92 5.76
CA GLY A 212 -11.03 9.99 5.39
C GLY A 212 -10.09 10.24 6.57
N ALA A 213 -10.46 11.09 7.52
CA ALA A 213 -9.66 11.35 8.72
C ALA A 213 -9.50 10.09 9.59
N PHE A 214 -10.58 9.34 9.81
CA PHE A 214 -10.53 8.06 10.53
C PHE A 214 -9.77 6.99 9.77
N ALA A 215 -9.86 6.96 8.44
CA ALA A 215 -9.08 6.03 7.62
C ALA A 215 -7.57 6.32 7.70
N ALA A 216 -7.16 7.58 7.62
CA ALA A 216 -5.76 7.97 7.76
C ALA A 216 -5.20 7.62 9.16
N LEU A 217 -6.00 7.82 10.20
CA LEU A 217 -5.69 7.42 11.57
C LEU A 217 -5.56 5.90 11.69
N ALA A 218 -6.51 5.14 11.18
CA ALA A 218 -6.51 3.67 11.21
C ALA A 218 -5.30 3.09 10.48
N MET A 219 -5.00 3.58 9.28
CA MET A 219 -3.82 3.19 8.51
C MET A 219 -2.53 3.42 9.32
N SER A 220 -2.41 4.56 9.98
CA SER A 220 -1.21 4.92 10.75
C SER A 220 -1.06 4.04 12.00
N LEU A 221 -2.15 3.82 12.73
CA LEU A 221 -2.17 2.94 13.90
C LEU A 221 -1.88 1.48 13.54
N MET A 222 -2.48 0.98 12.46
CA MET A 222 -2.23 -0.37 11.96
C MET A 222 -0.77 -0.54 11.52
N GLY A 223 -0.20 0.47 10.86
CA GLY A 223 1.22 0.54 10.52
C GLY A 223 2.12 0.35 11.73
N VAL A 224 1.92 1.17 12.77
CA VAL A 224 2.68 1.09 14.02
C VAL A 224 2.47 -0.25 14.73
N ALA A 225 1.22 -0.69 14.87
CA ALA A 225 0.89 -1.93 15.56
C ALA A 225 1.52 -3.14 14.86
N THR A 226 1.41 -3.23 13.53
CA THR A 226 1.99 -4.34 12.77
C THR A 226 3.52 -4.31 12.83
N ALA A 227 4.15 -3.14 12.69
CA ALA A 227 5.60 -3.01 12.75
C ALA A 227 6.19 -3.47 14.09
N LEU A 228 5.49 -3.23 15.20
CA LEU A 228 5.95 -3.57 16.54
C LEU A 228 5.56 -5.00 16.95
N PHE A 229 4.30 -5.36 16.75
CA PHE A 229 3.74 -6.58 17.34
C PHE A 229 3.82 -7.79 16.42
N LEU A 230 3.83 -7.63 15.09
CA LEU A 230 3.86 -8.79 14.20
C LEU A 230 5.19 -9.56 14.27
N PRO A 231 6.38 -8.92 14.20
CA PRO A 231 7.64 -9.64 14.39
C PRO A 231 7.73 -10.33 15.76
N LEU A 232 7.26 -9.66 16.81
CA LEU A 232 7.22 -10.22 18.17
C LEU A 232 6.28 -11.43 18.27
N ALA A 233 5.11 -11.37 17.64
CA ALA A 233 4.17 -12.48 17.63
C ALA A 233 4.75 -13.68 16.88
N VAL A 234 5.43 -13.46 15.75
CA VAL A 234 6.08 -14.54 14.99
C VAL A 234 7.22 -15.16 15.80
N SER A 235 8.07 -14.35 16.46
CA SER A 235 9.19 -14.88 17.24
C SER A 235 8.79 -15.66 18.50
N LEU A 236 7.57 -15.45 19.01
CA LEU A 236 7.03 -16.21 20.15
C LEU A 236 6.40 -17.55 19.73
N VAL A 237 6.05 -17.71 18.45
CA VAL A 237 5.37 -18.90 17.90
C VAL A 237 6.35 -19.80 17.14
N ALA A 238 7.44 -19.24 16.61
CA ALA A 238 8.53 -19.94 15.94
C ALA A 238 9.50 -20.60 16.94
#